data_AF-A0A972NWV6-F1
#
_entry.id   AF-A0A972NWV6-F1
#
_cell.length_a   1.000
_cell.length_b   1.000
_cell.length_c   1.000
_cell.angle_alpha   90.00
_cell.angle_beta   90.00
_cell.angle_gamma   90.00
#
_symmetry.space_group_name_H-M   'P 1'
#
loop_
_entity.id
_entity.type
_entity.pdbx_description
1 polymer ?
#
loop_
_entity_poly.entity_id
_entity_poly.type
_entity_poly.pdbx_seq_one_letter_code
_entity_poly.pdbx_strand_id
1 'polypeptide(L)'
;MPERRAGRGRPVDPLARLFYDVTGEKPDDASLLRMRRVSTAMNLRDNDALWSVLAVLEYYARLYEAMPERIQQAGKGNLDAIREEAREATDTLMAQHRDALARCKATIELAERMAVEHEARYRATLAALNEHALVAQAERTADRIARIAGNRVVGAVAEAAREHRQRLDAAAALFEREMSEAAARAAKVDQIAARRIAKAFRALVAGALIVILLATAAGGLAGRYSGHHMVRADGLPSARTGHVPLVSPFMSARAS
;
A
#
# COMPACT_ATOMS: atom_id res chain seq x y z
N MET A 1 67.55 103.72 -43.72
CA MET A 1 68.52 102.60 -43.67
C MET A 1 68.09 101.63 -42.57
N PRO A 2 67.90 100.32 -42.82
CA PRO A 2 67.66 99.64 -44.10
C PRO A 2 66.46 98.66 -44.07
N GLU A 3 65.88 98.46 -45.25
CA GLU A 3 64.95 97.38 -45.56
C GLU A 3 65.66 96.02 -45.45
N ARG A 4 65.08 95.10 -44.67
CA ARG A 4 65.50 93.69 -44.67
C ARG A 4 64.91 93.02 -45.90
N ARG A 5 65.75 92.86 -46.94
CA ARG A 5 65.45 91.99 -48.08
C ARG A 5 65.21 90.57 -47.57
N ALA A 6 63.97 90.12 -47.74
CA ALA A 6 63.58 88.74 -47.54
C ALA A 6 64.52 87.81 -48.32
N GLY A 7 64.96 86.75 -47.66
CA GLY A 7 65.86 85.74 -48.21
C GLY A 7 65.36 85.25 -49.56
N ARG A 8 66.23 85.34 -50.55
CA ARG A 8 66.08 84.73 -51.87
C ARG A 8 65.82 83.24 -51.65
N GLY A 9 64.55 82.84 -51.82
CA GLY A 9 64.12 81.45 -51.70
C GLY A 9 65.00 80.57 -52.57
N ARG A 10 65.46 79.45 -52.00
CA ARG A 10 66.15 78.37 -52.71
C ARG A 10 65.39 78.10 -54.02
N PRO A 11 66.05 78.03 -55.19
CA PRO A 11 65.36 77.69 -56.42
C PRO A 11 64.65 76.35 -56.18
N VAL A 12 63.32 76.38 -56.24
CA VAL A 12 62.49 75.18 -56.09
C VAL A 12 62.91 74.27 -57.23
N ASP A 13 63.42 73.08 -56.90
CA ASP A 13 63.85 72.10 -57.90
C ASP A 13 62.68 71.85 -58.86
N PRO A 14 62.80 72.20 -60.16
CA PRO A 14 61.72 72.03 -61.12
C PRO A 14 61.20 70.59 -61.15
N LEU A 15 62.08 69.63 -60.90
CA LEU A 15 61.75 68.21 -60.83
C LEU A 15 60.92 67.86 -59.59
N ALA A 16 61.27 68.45 -58.44
CA ALA A 16 60.51 68.24 -57.21
C ALA A 16 59.11 68.84 -57.30
N ARG A 17 58.99 69.99 -57.98
CA ARG A 17 57.71 70.63 -58.25
C ARG A 17 56.87 69.81 -59.22
N LEU A 18 57.45 69.36 -60.33
CA LEU A 18 56.75 68.49 -61.29
C LEU A 18 56.27 67.19 -60.64
N PHE A 19 57.12 66.55 -59.83
CA PHE A 19 56.74 65.35 -59.10
C PHE A 19 55.55 65.61 -58.18
N TYR A 20 55.58 66.70 -57.42
CA TYR A 20 54.46 67.09 -56.56
C TYR A 20 53.18 67.39 -57.36
N ASP A 21 53.29 68.12 -58.46
CA ASP A 21 52.14 68.49 -59.30
C ASP A 21 51.49 67.26 -59.97
N VAL A 22 52.28 66.23 -60.27
CA VAL A 22 51.80 65.00 -60.92
C VAL A 22 51.30 63.95 -59.91
N THR A 23 51.92 63.85 -58.74
CA THR A 23 51.68 62.76 -57.78
C THR A 23 50.95 63.20 -56.52
N GLY A 24 50.89 64.50 -56.23
CA GLY A 24 50.35 65.06 -54.99
C GLY A 24 51.25 64.85 -53.76
N GLU A 25 52.37 64.14 -53.90
CA GLU A 25 53.30 63.84 -52.82
C GLU A 25 54.63 64.56 -53.01
N LYS A 26 55.29 64.91 -51.90
CA LYS A 26 56.65 65.45 -51.97
C LYS A 26 57.64 64.29 -52.26
N PRO A 27 58.57 64.44 -53.21
CA PRO A 27 59.62 63.45 -53.40
C PRO A 27 60.64 63.52 -52.26
N ASP A 28 61.20 62.37 -51.89
CA ASP A 28 62.36 62.32 -50.99
C ASP A 28 63.66 62.59 -51.77
N ASP A 29 64.75 62.84 -51.05
CA ASP A 29 66.03 63.16 -51.67
C ASP A 29 66.58 61.99 -52.50
N ALA A 30 66.27 60.75 -52.12
CA ALA A 30 66.66 59.55 -52.84
C ALA A 30 65.95 59.43 -54.20
N SER A 31 64.66 59.75 -54.26
CA SER A 31 63.84 59.82 -55.47
C SER A 31 64.34 60.90 -56.41
N LEU A 32 64.62 62.10 -55.91
CA LEU A 32 65.18 63.16 -56.74
C LEU A 32 66.53 62.76 -57.34
N LEU A 33 67.38 62.09 -56.55
CA LEU A 33 68.65 61.57 -57.05
C LEU A 33 68.48 60.44 -58.07
N ARG A 34 67.53 59.51 -57.86
CA ARG A 34 67.22 58.44 -58.83
C ARG A 34 66.72 59.00 -60.13
N MET A 35 65.75 59.91 -60.08
CA MET A 35 65.20 60.57 -61.25
C MET A 35 66.27 61.36 -62.00
N ARG A 36 67.14 62.10 -61.31
CA ARG A 36 68.27 62.81 -61.94
C ARG A 36 69.27 61.86 -62.61
N ARG A 37 69.58 60.71 -62.00
CA ARG A 37 70.45 59.70 -62.62
C ARG A 37 69.83 59.12 -63.88
N VAL A 38 68.54 58.79 -63.83
CA VAL A 38 67.79 58.23 -64.97
C VAL A 38 67.64 59.26 -66.09
N SER A 39 67.38 60.52 -65.75
CA SER A 39 67.30 61.60 -66.74
C SER A 39 68.64 61.87 -67.43
N THR A 40 69.75 61.84 -66.69
CA THR A 40 71.10 61.97 -67.27
C THR A 40 71.44 60.77 -68.17
N ALA A 41 71.09 59.54 -67.75
CA ALA A 41 71.31 58.35 -68.56
C ALA A 41 70.52 58.37 -69.88
N MET A 42 69.32 58.97 -69.88
CA MET A 42 68.48 59.11 -71.07
C MET A 42 68.72 60.43 -71.85
N ASN A 43 69.69 61.25 -71.43
CA ASN A 43 70.00 62.55 -72.03
C ASN A 43 68.77 63.46 -72.19
N LEU A 44 67.91 63.51 -71.17
CA LEU A 44 66.72 64.34 -71.20
C LEU A 44 67.07 65.82 -71.09
N ARG A 45 66.44 66.63 -71.95
CA ARG A 45 66.54 68.08 -71.90
C ARG A 45 65.61 68.64 -70.81
N ASP A 46 65.91 69.84 -70.36
CA ASP A 46 65.01 70.57 -69.46
C ASP A 46 63.63 70.75 -70.12
N ASN A 47 62.55 70.49 -69.36
CA ASN A 47 61.15 70.59 -69.80
C ASN A 47 60.68 69.57 -70.87
N ASP A 48 61.40 68.46 -71.04
CA ASP A 48 60.91 67.31 -71.82
C ASP A 48 59.63 66.72 -71.19
N ALA A 49 58.67 66.28 -72.02
CA ALA A 49 57.47 65.58 -71.56
C ALA A 49 57.79 64.27 -70.83
N LEU A 50 58.96 63.67 -71.09
CA LEU A 50 59.40 62.45 -70.42
C LEU A 50 59.69 62.65 -68.92
N TRP A 51 59.90 63.89 -68.47
CA TRP A 51 60.03 64.18 -67.03
C TRP A 51 58.76 63.82 -66.25
N SER A 52 57.58 64.02 -66.85
CA SER A 52 56.29 63.65 -66.24
C SER A 52 56.15 62.13 -66.14
N VAL A 53 56.57 61.41 -67.18
CA VAL A 53 56.60 59.93 -67.17
C VAL A 53 57.56 59.42 -66.10
N LEU A 54 58.73 60.03 -65.98
CA LEU A 54 59.71 59.69 -64.95
C LEU A 54 59.18 59.94 -63.53
N ALA A 55 58.42 61.03 -63.32
CA ALA A 55 57.77 61.31 -62.04
C ALA A 55 56.72 60.25 -61.69
N VAL A 56 55.89 59.83 -62.65
CA VAL A 56 54.91 58.76 -62.45
C VAL A 56 55.58 57.41 -62.16
N LEU A 57 56.65 57.07 -62.88
CA LEU A 57 57.38 55.82 -62.66
C LEU A 57 58.05 55.78 -61.28
N GLU A 58 58.64 56.89 -60.84
CA GLU A 58 59.22 56.99 -59.50
C GLU A 58 58.13 56.89 -58.41
N TYR A 59 56.95 57.45 -58.64
CA TYR A 59 55.80 57.27 -57.75
C TYR A 59 55.39 55.80 -57.63
N TYR A 60 55.27 55.08 -58.75
CA TYR A 60 54.96 53.65 -58.71
C TYR A 60 56.07 52.82 -58.08
N ALA A 61 57.34 53.15 -58.31
CA ALA A 61 58.47 52.49 -57.66
C ALA A 61 58.38 52.62 -56.13
N ARG A 62 58.17 53.83 -55.61
CA ARG A 62 57.96 54.08 -54.17
C ARG A 62 56.74 53.34 -53.63
N LEU A 63 55.63 53.34 -54.38
CA LEU A 63 54.42 52.67 -53.97
C LEU A 63 54.64 51.16 -53.80
N TYR A 64 55.36 50.53 -54.72
CA TYR A 64 55.67 49.10 -54.66
C TYR A 64 56.77 48.76 -53.64
N GLU A 65 57.72 49.66 -53.38
CA GLU A 65 58.71 49.49 -52.31
C GLU A 65 58.07 49.52 -50.91
N ALA A 66 57.09 50.41 -50.69
CA ALA A 66 56.40 50.54 -49.40
C ALA A 66 55.29 49.49 -49.19
N MET A 67 54.80 48.85 -50.25
CA MET A 67 53.65 47.94 -50.18
C MET A 67 53.90 46.69 -49.30
N PRO A 68 55.04 45.97 -49.40
CA PRO A 68 55.29 44.78 -48.58
C PRO A 68 55.25 45.07 -47.07
N GLU A 69 55.81 46.21 -46.65
CA GLU A 69 55.82 46.62 -45.24
C GLU A 69 54.41 46.94 -44.74
N ARG A 70 53.61 47.65 -45.56
CA ARG A 70 52.19 47.93 -45.27
C ARG A 70 51.37 46.65 -45.15
N ILE A 71 51.58 45.68 -46.04
CA ILE A 71 50.95 44.35 -45.97
C ILE A 71 51.36 43.63 -44.69
N GLN A 72 52.64 43.66 -44.33
CA GLN A 72 53.12 43.00 -43.12
C GLN A 72 52.54 43.64 -41.86
N GLN A 73 52.46 44.98 -41.80
CA GLN A 73 51.86 45.70 -40.66
C GLN A 73 50.36 45.41 -40.53
N ALA A 74 49.61 45.48 -41.64
CA ALA A 74 48.18 45.15 -41.65
C ALA A 74 47.94 43.67 -41.28
N GLY A 75 48.78 42.77 -41.78
CA GLY A 75 48.71 41.34 -41.50
C GLY A 75 49.01 41.00 -40.04
N LYS A 76 50.06 41.58 -39.45
CA LYS A 76 50.41 41.37 -38.03
C LYS A 76 49.27 41.80 -37.10
N GLY A 77 48.74 43.02 -37.29
CA GLY A 77 47.64 43.51 -36.46
C GLY A 77 46.40 42.62 -36.52
N ASN A 78 46.03 42.15 -37.70
CA ASN A 78 44.86 41.29 -37.87
C ASN A 78 45.09 39.86 -37.34
N LEU A 79 46.25 39.26 -37.59
CA LEU A 79 46.56 37.92 -37.12
C LEU A 79 46.72 37.85 -35.60
N ASP A 80 47.30 38.88 -34.99
CA ASP A 80 47.44 38.94 -33.54
C ASP A 80 46.08 39.12 -32.87
N ALA A 81 45.19 39.96 -33.43
CA ALA A 81 43.81 40.08 -32.96
C ALA A 81 43.05 38.74 -33.05
N ILE A 82 43.14 38.05 -34.20
CA ILE A 82 42.52 36.73 -34.39
C ILE A 82 43.09 35.70 -33.41
N ARG A 83 44.39 35.73 -33.15
CA ARG A 83 45.04 34.81 -32.19
C ARG A 83 44.58 35.04 -30.77
N GLU A 84 44.44 36.29 -30.34
CA GLU A 84 43.94 36.60 -29.00
C GLU A 84 42.46 36.23 -28.86
N GLU A 85 41.61 36.54 -29.84
CA GLU A 85 40.20 36.12 -29.83
C GLU A 85 40.08 34.59 -29.82
N ALA A 86 40.89 33.89 -30.61
CA ALA A 86 40.92 32.43 -30.59
C ALA A 86 41.36 31.88 -29.23
N ARG A 87 42.38 32.48 -28.58
CA ARG A 87 42.81 32.09 -27.23
C ARG A 87 41.69 32.31 -26.21
N GLU A 88 41.07 33.48 -26.20
CA GLU A 88 39.98 33.82 -25.29
C GLU A 88 38.77 32.90 -25.48
N ALA A 89 38.40 32.60 -26.73
CA ALA A 89 37.34 31.64 -27.04
C ALA A 89 37.69 30.23 -26.55
N THR A 90 38.94 29.80 -26.73
CA THR A 90 39.40 28.48 -26.26
C THR A 90 39.40 28.39 -24.75
N ASP A 91 39.88 29.42 -24.05
CA ASP A 91 39.91 29.48 -22.60
C ASP A 91 38.49 29.49 -22.00
N THR A 92 37.59 30.25 -22.62
CA THR A 92 36.17 30.27 -22.26
C THR A 92 35.54 28.90 -22.44
N LEU A 93 35.78 28.23 -23.57
CA LEU A 93 35.27 26.89 -23.84
C LEU A 93 35.84 25.87 -22.83
N MET A 94 37.12 25.95 -22.49
CA MET A 94 37.74 25.09 -21.50
C MET A 94 37.17 25.32 -20.10
N ALA A 95 36.89 26.58 -19.72
CA ALA A 95 36.21 26.90 -18.47
C ALA A 95 34.79 26.31 -18.43
N GLN A 96 34.02 26.46 -19.52
CA GLN A 96 32.69 25.88 -19.65
C GLN A 96 32.72 24.34 -19.58
N HIS A 97 33.68 23.69 -20.21
CA HIS A 97 33.84 22.24 -20.12
C HIS A 97 34.17 21.77 -18.70
N ARG A 98 35.07 22.47 -18.00
CA ARG A 98 35.39 22.14 -16.60
C ARG A 98 34.17 22.31 -15.70
N ASP A 99 33.41 23.39 -15.88
CA ASP A 99 32.18 23.62 -15.12
C ASP A 99 31.10 22.57 -15.43
N ALA A 100 30.91 22.20 -16.69
CA ALA A 100 29.99 21.13 -17.09
C ALA A 100 30.39 19.77 -16.47
N LEU A 101 31.69 19.44 -16.45
CA LEU A 101 32.19 18.24 -15.78
C LEU A 101 31.96 18.29 -14.26
N ALA A 102 32.16 19.44 -13.62
CA ALA A 102 31.90 19.62 -12.20
C ALA A 102 30.41 19.42 -11.86
N ARG A 103 29.51 19.98 -12.67
CA ARG A 103 28.06 19.76 -12.53
C ARG A 103 27.68 18.29 -12.72
N CYS A 104 28.26 17.63 -13.74
CA CYS A 104 28.02 16.21 -13.98
C CYS A 104 28.46 15.34 -12.80
N LYS A 105 29.65 15.61 -12.25
CA LYS A 105 30.15 14.95 -11.04
C LYS A 105 29.20 15.15 -9.86
N ALA A 106 28.75 16.38 -9.60
CA ALA A 106 27.80 16.67 -8.53
C ALA A 106 26.46 15.93 -8.70
N THR A 107 25.97 15.78 -9.94
CA THR A 107 24.76 15.00 -10.21
C THR A 107 24.94 13.51 -9.97
N ILE A 108 26.12 12.95 -10.28
CA ILE A 108 26.43 11.54 -10.01
C ILE A 108 26.50 11.30 -8.50
N GLU A 109 27.18 12.16 -7.75
CA GLU A 109 27.26 12.07 -6.28
C GLU A 109 25.88 12.22 -5.62
N LEU A 110 25.00 13.06 -6.18
CA LEU A 110 23.61 13.16 -5.73
C LEU A 110 22.83 11.86 -5.99
N ALA A 111 22.93 11.32 -7.20
CA ALA A 111 22.26 10.07 -7.56
C ALA A 111 22.74 8.88 -6.70
N GLU A 112 24.04 8.80 -6.42
CA GLU A 112 24.62 7.79 -5.54
C GLU A 112 24.05 7.88 -4.12
N ARG A 113 24.00 9.09 -3.53
CA ARG A 113 23.39 9.31 -2.21
C ARG A 113 21.93 8.89 -2.18
N MET A 114 21.17 9.25 -3.21
CA MET A 114 19.76 8.85 -3.32
C MET A 114 19.62 7.34 -3.44
N ALA A 115 20.49 6.67 -4.22
CA ALA A 115 20.45 5.21 -4.37
C ALA A 115 20.70 4.49 -3.04
N VAL A 116 21.72 4.92 -2.29
CA VAL A 116 22.03 4.37 -0.95
C VAL A 116 20.86 4.60 0.02
N GLU A 117 20.27 5.80 0.02
CA GLU A 117 19.12 6.11 0.87
C GLU A 117 17.89 5.26 0.49
N HIS A 118 17.62 5.10 -0.81
CA HIS A 118 16.52 4.28 -1.31
C HIS A 118 16.72 2.80 -0.95
N GLU A 119 17.93 2.27 -1.09
CA GLU A 119 18.26 0.89 -0.70
C GLU A 119 18.04 0.67 0.80
N ALA A 120 18.49 1.61 1.64
CA ALA A 120 18.30 1.55 3.08
C ALA A 120 16.80 1.58 3.46
N ARG A 121 16.03 2.51 2.89
CA ARG A 121 14.58 2.59 3.10
C ARG A 121 13.86 1.33 2.62
N TYR A 122 14.25 0.80 1.47
CA TYR A 122 13.66 -0.43 0.93
C TYR A 122 13.93 -1.65 1.81
N ARG A 123 15.15 -1.80 2.33
CA ARG A 123 15.47 -2.86 3.30
C ARG A 123 14.66 -2.71 4.58
N ALA A 124 14.52 -1.49 5.10
CA ALA A 124 13.74 -1.22 6.31
C ALA A 124 12.25 -1.55 6.11
N THR A 125 11.65 -1.17 4.98
CA THR A 125 10.25 -1.48 4.69
C THR A 125 10.03 -2.98 4.49
N LEU A 126 10.95 -3.68 3.82
CA LEU A 126 10.88 -5.14 3.70
C LEU A 126 10.97 -5.83 5.07
N ALA A 127 11.86 -5.39 5.95
CA ALA A 127 11.97 -5.93 7.30
C ALA A 127 10.67 -5.73 8.10
N ALA A 128 10.11 -4.52 8.07
CA ALA A 128 8.85 -4.21 8.75
C ALA A 128 7.67 -5.03 8.20
N LEU A 129 7.56 -5.18 6.88
CA LEU A 129 6.52 -6.01 6.27
C LEU A 129 6.64 -7.48 6.66
N ASN A 130 7.87 -8.00 6.69
CA ASN A 130 8.13 -9.37 7.12
C ASN A 130 7.76 -9.58 8.60
N GLU A 131 8.12 -8.63 9.47
CA GLU A 131 7.74 -8.66 10.89
C GLU A 131 6.21 -8.67 11.06
N HIS A 132 5.49 -7.75 10.38
CA HIS A 132 4.03 -7.72 10.43
C HIS A 132 3.39 -9.02 9.90
N ALA A 133 3.94 -9.59 8.83
CA ALA A 133 3.46 -10.85 8.28
C ALA A 133 3.66 -12.01 9.27
N LEU A 134 4.82 -12.08 9.93
CA LEU A 134 5.11 -13.08 10.94
C LEU A 134 4.21 -12.95 12.17
N VAL A 135 3.99 -11.74 12.67
CA VAL A 135 3.07 -11.48 13.80
C VAL A 135 1.65 -11.91 13.43
N ALA A 136 1.14 -11.47 12.27
CA ALA A 136 -0.20 -11.83 11.83
C ALA A 136 -0.35 -13.35 11.58
N GLN A 137 0.71 -14.05 11.16
CA GLN A 137 0.69 -15.49 11.03
C GLN A 137 0.71 -16.18 12.40
N ALA A 138 1.53 -15.70 13.34
CA ALA A 138 1.59 -16.21 14.71
C ALA A 138 0.26 -16.05 15.45
N GLU A 139 -0.42 -14.92 15.29
CA GLU A 139 -1.76 -14.71 15.84
C GLU A 139 -2.79 -15.67 15.26
N ARG A 140 -2.78 -15.87 13.92
CA ARG A 140 -3.68 -16.81 13.25
C ARG A 140 -3.43 -18.26 13.68
N THR A 141 -2.17 -18.66 13.85
CA THR A 141 -1.85 -20.01 14.32
C THR A 141 -2.22 -20.18 15.80
N ALA A 142 -1.96 -19.17 16.64
CA ALA A 142 -2.38 -19.17 18.05
C ALA A 142 -3.90 -19.27 18.19
N ASP A 143 -4.68 -18.49 17.43
CA ASP A 143 -6.14 -18.54 17.44
C ASP A 143 -6.68 -19.90 16.98
N ARG A 144 -6.05 -20.51 15.96
CA ARG A 144 -6.41 -21.87 15.53
C ARG A 144 -6.10 -22.92 16.62
N ILE A 145 -4.95 -22.83 17.29
CA ILE A 145 -4.58 -23.72 18.39
C ILE A 145 -5.54 -23.55 19.57
N ALA A 146 -5.84 -22.30 19.94
CA ALA A 146 -6.77 -21.97 21.01
C ALA A 146 -8.17 -22.54 20.74
N ARG A 147 -8.68 -22.43 19.49
CA ARG A 147 -9.95 -23.03 19.10
C ARG A 147 -9.93 -24.56 19.15
N ILE A 148 -8.87 -25.21 18.68
CA ILE A 148 -8.76 -26.68 18.75
C ILE A 148 -8.67 -27.16 20.20
N ALA A 149 -7.84 -26.50 21.02
CA ALA A 149 -7.67 -26.83 22.43
C ALA A 149 -8.98 -26.59 23.20
N GLY A 150 -9.63 -25.43 22.99
CA GLY A 150 -10.92 -25.10 23.58
C GLY A 150 -12.00 -26.12 23.22
N ASN A 151 -12.12 -26.49 21.95
CA ASN A 151 -13.08 -27.51 21.50
C ASN A 151 -12.82 -28.88 22.15
N ARG A 152 -11.54 -29.26 22.35
CA ARG A 152 -11.18 -30.51 23.05
C ARG A 152 -11.54 -30.46 24.53
N VAL A 153 -11.26 -29.36 25.21
CA VAL A 153 -11.61 -29.20 26.63
C VAL A 153 -13.13 -29.21 26.82
N VAL A 154 -13.87 -28.47 26.00
CA VAL A 154 -15.34 -28.48 26.03
C VAL A 154 -15.90 -29.88 25.75
N GLY A 155 -15.31 -30.61 24.79
CA GLY A 155 -15.67 -32.01 24.52
C GLY A 155 -15.47 -32.92 25.72
N ALA A 156 -14.29 -32.89 26.34
CA ALA A 156 -13.96 -33.69 27.53
C ALA A 156 -14.86 -33.35 28.72
N VAL A 157 -15.15 -32.06 28.95
CA VAL A 157 -16.06 -31.60 30.00
C VAL A 157 -17.50 -32.06 29.73
N ALA A 158 -17.96 -32.01 28.49
CA ALA A 158 -19.29 -32.48 28.12
C ALA A 158 -19.44 -34.00 28.31
N GLU A 159 -18.41 -34.78 27.99
CA GLU A 159 -18.36 -36.23 28.26
C GLU A 159 -18.39 -36.52 29.76
N ALA A 160 -17.54 -35.86 30.55
CA ALA A 160 -17.53 -36.01 32.01
C ALA A 160 -18.88 -35.61 32.64
N ALA A 161 -19.51 -34.55 32.15
CA ALA A 161 -20.84 -34.14 32.62
C ALA A 161 -21.93 -35.15 32.27
N ARG A 162 -21.87 -35.78 31.08
CA ARG A 162 -22.79 -36.87 30.70
C ARG A 162 -22.59 -38.09 31.58
N GLU A 163 -21.36 -38.48 31.85
CA GLU A 163 -21.06 -39.60 32.74
C GLU A 163 -21.55 -39.30 34.16
N HIS A 164 -21.33 -38.09 34.67
CA HIS A 164 -21.81 -37.70 35.99
C HIS A 164 -23.33 -37.72 36.08
N ARG A 165 -24.02 -37.24 35.04
CA ARG A 165 -25.49 -37.31 34.93
C ARG A 165 -25.99 -38.76 34.91
N GLN A 166 -25.37 -39.64 34.12
CA GLN A 166 -25.71 -41.06 34.10
C GLN A 166 -25.53 -41.73 35.47
N ARG A 167 -24.46 -41.38 36.19
CA ARG A 167 -24.24 -41.88 37.57
C ARG A 167 -25.31 -41.37 38.53
N LEU A 168 -25.73 -40.11 38.42
CA LEU A 168 -26.83 -39.53 39.21
C LEU A 168 -28.17 -40.19 38.89
N ASP A 169 -28.48 -40.40 37.60
CA ASP A 169 -29.71 -41.05 37.16
C ASP A 169 -29.76 -42.52 37.63
N ALA A 170 -28.62 -43.23 37.58
CA ALA A 170 -28.50 -44.58 38.12
C ALA A 170 -28.70 -44.63 39.64
N ALA A 171 -28.12 -43.68 40.39
CA ALA A 171 -28.33 -43.56 41.83
C ALA A 171 -29.79 -43.24 42.17
N ALA A 172 -30.43 -42.35 41.40
CA ALA A 172 -31.86 -42.03 41.56
C ALA A 172 -32.75 -43.24 41.27
N ALA A 173 -32.47 -44.01 40.22
CA ALA A 173 -33.23 -45.22 39.89
C ALA A 173 -33.07 -46.31 40.97
N LEU A 174 -31.88 -46.46 41.55
CA LEU A 174 -31.68 -47.35 42.70
C LEU A 174 -32.48 -46.89 43.91
N PHE A 175 -32.48 -45.59 44.20
CA PHE A 175 -33.26 -45.02 45.30
C PHE A 175 -34.77 -45.23 45.09
N GLU A 176 -35.29 -44.98 43.89
CA GLU A 176 -36.70 -45.25 43.53
C GLU A 176 -37.05 -46.73 43.68
N ARG A 177 -36.13 -47.62 43.27
CA ARG A 177 -36.32 -49.07 43.43
C ARG A 177 -36.37 -49.47 44.90
N GLU A 178 -35.45 -48.98 45.74
CA GLU A 178 -35.49 -49.25 47.18
C GLU A 178 -36.75 -48.67 47.85
N MET A 179 -37.15 -47.46 47.47
CA MET A 179 -38.37 -46.82 47.97
C MET A 179 -39.63 -47.57 47.55
N SER A 180 -39.72 -48.05 46.31
CA SER A 180 -40.86 -48.82 45.82
C SER A 180 -40.91 -50.22 46.44
N GLU A 181 -39.77 -50.87 46.66
CA GLU A 181 -39.71 -52.13 47.41
C GLU A 181 -40.12 -51.93 48.88
N ALA A 182 -39.68 -50.85 49.52
CA ALA A 182 -40.10 -50.48 50.87
C ALA A 182 -41.61 -50.20 50.96
N ALA A 183 -42.16 -49.46 49.99
CA ALA A 183 -43.59 -49.20 49.87
C ALA A 183 -44.39 -50.49 49.64
N ALA A 184 -43.89 -51.42 48.81
CA ALA A 184 -44.51 -52.72 48.60
C ALA A 184 -44.48 -53.59 49.87
N ARG A 185 -43.40 -53.52 50.66
CA ARG A 185 -43.33 -54.18 51.99
C ARG A 185 -44.33 -53.56 52.96
N ALA A 186 -44.46 -52.24 53.01
CA ALA A 186 -45.46 -51.55 53.82
C ALA A 186 -46.90 -51.94 53.42
N ALA A 187 -47.22 -51.96 52.11
CA ALA A 187 -48.53 -52.38 51.61
C ALA A 187 -48.85 -53.84 51.94
N LYS A 188 -47.85 -54.74 51.95
CA LYS A 188 -48.04 -56.12 52.41
C LYS A 188 -48.38 -56.19 53.90
N VAL A 189 -47.74 -55.36 54.74
CA VAL A 189 -48.06 -55.26 56.17
C VAL A 189 -49.50 -54.77 56.36
N ASP A 190 -49.92 -53.73 55.63
CA ASP A 190 -51.30 -53.23 55.65
C ASP A 190 -52.30 -54.27 55.18
N GLN A 191 -51.98 -55.04 54.13
CA GLN A 191 -52.87 -56.10 53.64
C GLN A 191 -52.98 -57.26 54.64
N ILE A 192 -51.91 -57.59 55.35
CA ILE A 192 -51.93 -58.58 56.44
C ILE A 192 -52.77 -58.06 57.61
N ALA A 193 -52.62 -56.78 57.99
CA ALA A 193 -53.42 -56.13 59.01
C ALA A 193 -54.92 -56.13 58.64
N ALA A 194 -55.27 -55.73 57.41
CA ALA A 194 -56.63 -55.73 56.89
C ALA A 194 -57.24 -57.14 56.88
N ARG A 195 -56.47 -58.18 56.50
CA ARG A 195 -56.93 -59.57 56.57
C ARG A 195 -57.17 -60.05 58.00
N ARG A 196 -56.35 -59.63 58.97
CA ARG A 196 -56.57 -59.94 60.39
C ARG A 196 -57.84 -59.27 60.91
N ILE A 197 -58.05 -57.99 60.58
CA ILE A 197 -59.26 -57.23 60.95
C ILE A 197 -60.50 -57.87 60.32
N ALA A 198 -60.47 -58.22 59.02
CA ALA A 198 -61.59 -58.88 58.35
C ALA A 198 -61.91 -60.28 58.90
N LYS A 199 -60.88 -61.04 59.33
CA LYS A 199 -61.09 -62.32 60.04
C LYS A 199 -61.72 -62.10 61.42
N ALA A 200 -61.28 -61.08 62.16
CA ALA A 200 -61.87 -60.72 63.45
C ALA A 200 -63.34 -60.30 63.29
N PHE A 201 -63.67 -59.50 62.28
CA PHE A 201 -65.04 -59.13 61.95
C PHE A 201 -65.91 -60.34 61.58
N ARG A 202 -65.41 -61.26 60.76
CA ARG A 202 -66.13 -62.51 60.44
C ARG A 202 -66.33 -63.41 61.65
N ALA A 203 -65.34 -63.51 62.53
CA ALA A 203 -65.48 -64.25 63.79
C ALA A 203 -66.53 -63.61 64.71
N LEU A 204 -66.57 -62.28 64.79
CA LEU A 204 -67.61 -61.55 65.51
C LEU A 204 -69.01 -61.77 64.91
N VAL A 205 -69.15 -61.69 63.59
CA VAL A 205 -70.44 -61.94 62.91
C VAL A 205 -70.88 -63.40 63.07
N ALA A 206 -69.96 -64.36 62.96
CA ALA A 206 -70.25 -65.77 63.20
C ALA A 206 -70.64 -66.02 64.67
N GLY A 207 -69.95 -65.39 65.62
CA GLY A 207 -70.31 -65.42 67.04
C GLY A 207 -71.69 -64.83 67.30
N ALA A 208 -72.01 -63.68 66.69
CA ALA A 208 -73.34 -63.07 66.77
C ALA A 208 -74.42 -63.97 66.16
N LEU A 209 -74.15 -64.64 65.03
CA LEU A 209 -75.06 -65.60 64.42
C LEU A 209 -75.30 -66.83 65.30
N ILE A 210 -74.28 -67.34 65.99
CA ILE A 210 -74.42 -68.44 66.96
C ILE A 210 -75.27 -67.99 68.17
N VAL A 211 -75.11 -66.75 68.63
CA VAL A 211 -75.95 -66.17 69.69
C VAL A 211 -77.41 -66.01 69.21
N ILE A 212 -77.63 -65.57 67.98
CA ILE A 212 -78.98 -65.48 67.38
C ILE A 212 -79.61 -66.88 67.23
N LEU A 213 -78.84 -67.89 66.83
CA LEU A 213 -79.31 -69.28 66.73
C LEU A 213 -79.64 -69.89 68.10
N LEU A 214 -78.85 -69.57 69.14
CA LEU A 214 -79.13 -69.95 70.52
C LEU A 214 -80.37 -69.22 71.07
N ALA A 215 -80.60 -67.96 70.68
CA ALA A 215 -81.83 -67.24 71.04
C ALA A 215 -83.09 -67.84 70.39
N THR A 216 -82.98 -68.40 69.17
CA THR A 216 -84.10 -69.10 68.51
C THR A 216 -84.38 -70.49 69.06
N ALA A 217 -83.45 -71.13 69.78
CA ALA A 217 -83.68 -72.44 70.40
C ALA A 217 -84.40 -72.36 71.77
N ALA A 218 -84.55 -71.16 72.35
CA ALA A 218 -85.16 -70.97 73.67
C ALA A 218 -86.52 -70.23 73.65
N GLY A 219 -87.10 -69.95 72.48
CA GLY A 219 -88.33 -69.17 72.34
C GLY A 219 -89.34 -69.82 71.40
N GLY A 220 -89.86 -70.98 71.78
CA GLY A 220 -91.07 -71.54 71.16
C GLY A 220 -92.34 -70.81 71.59
N LEU A 221 -93.38 -70.93 70.76
CA LEU A 221 -94.80 -70.62 71.00
C LEU A 221 -95.26 -69.16 70.78
N ALA A 222 -95.48 -68.78 69.51
CA ALA A 222 -96.80 -68.31 69.03
C ALA A 222 -96.76 -67.95 67.53
N GLY A 223 -97.77 -68.41 66.79
CA GLY A 223 -98.19 -67.76 65.54
C GLY A 223 -97.81 -68.46 64.24
N ARG A 224 -98.66 -69.38 63.79
CA ARG A 224 -98.76 -69.83 62.38
C ARG A 224 -99.81 -69.00 61.60
N TYR A 225 -99.68 -69.08 60.27
CA TYR A 225 -100.64 -68.83 59.16
C TYR A 225 -100.85 -67.35 58.78
N SER A 226 -100.89 -66.91 57.51
CA SER A 226 -100.95 -67.46 56.13
C SER A 226 -100.40 -66.35 55.19
N GLY A 227 -99.95 -66.48 53.94
CA GLY A 227 -100.04 -67.47 52.85
C GLY A 227 -99.12 -66.99 51.69
N HIS A 228 -98.52 -67.90 50.89
CA HIS A 228 -98.89 -68.24 49.49
C HIS A 228 -98.54 -67.14 48.45
N HIS A 229 -97.82 -67.28 47.31
CA HIS A 229 -97.46 -68.36 46.36
C HIS A 229 -96.12 -67.97 45.66
N MET A 230 -95.11 -68.82 45.42
CA MET A 230 -94.87 -69.84 44.37
C MET A 230 -94.45 -69.33 42.95
N VAL A 231 -93.34 -69.92 42.45
CA VAL A 231 -92.89 -70.12 41.03
C VAL A 231 -92.14 -68.94 40.36
N ARG A 232 -91.12 -69.05 39.48
CA ARG A 232 -90.00 -69.96 39.13
C ARG A 232 -89.33 -69.34 37.89
N ALA A 233 -88.00 -69.46 37.79
CA ALA A 233 -87.12 -69.46 36.59
C ALA A 233 -86.88 -68.19 35.75
N ASP A 234 -85.59 -67.86 35.71
CA ASP A 234 -84.72 -67.57 34.57
C ASP A 234 -84.86 -66.30 33.72
N GLY A 235 -83.69 -65.69 33.47
CA GLY A 235 -83.44 -64.90 32.26
C GLY A 235 -82.91 -63.49 32.50
N LEU A 236 -81.58 -63.34 32.50
CA LEU A 236 -80.89 -62.21 31.84
C LEU A 236 -81.28 -62.20 30.34
N PRO A 237 -81.15 -61.12 29.53
CA PRO A 237 -80.13 -60.05 29.66
C PRO A 237 -80.54 -58.61 29.21
N SER A 238 -79.61 -57.67 29.48
CA SER A 238 -79.13 -56.59 28.60
C SER A 238 -80.10 -55.67 27.84
N ALA A 239 -80.06 -54.36 28.16
CA ALA A 239 -79.70 -53.24 27.25
C ALA A 239 -79.98 -51.88 27.95
N ARG A 240 -78.96 -51.02 28.12
CA ARG A 240 -78.67 -49.84 27.28
C ARG A 240 -79.71 -48.70 27.50
N THR A 241 -79.34 -47.54 28.07
CA THR A 241 -78.75 -46.40 27.34
C THR A 241 -78.53 -45.20 28.29
N GLY A 242 -77.59 -44.30 27.91
CA GLY A 242 -77.44 -42.93 28.43
C GLY A 242 -75.98 -42.47 28.44
N HIS A 243 -75.44 -41.95 27.31
CA HIS A 243 -75.06 -40.52 27.08
C HIS A 243 -73.96 -39.99 28.03
N VAL A 244 -72.67 -39.70 27.68
CA VAL A 244 -72.01 -38.84 26.63
C VAL A 244 -72.26 -37.33 26.86
N PRO A 245 -71.36 -36.33 26.60
CA PRO A 245 -69.93 -36.30 26.15
C PRO A 245 -68.99 -35.32 26.92
N LEU A 246 -67.68 -35.27 26.58
CA LEU A 246 -66.93 -34.00 26.48
C LEU A 246 -65.69 -34.12 25.53
N VAL A 247 -65.74 -33.38 24.40
CA VAL A 247 -64.73 -32.44 23.78
C VAL A 247 -63.23 -32.77 23.93
N SER A 248 -62.29 -32.67 22.97
CA SER A 248 -62.16 -32.41 21.51
C SER A 248 -60.68 -32.69 21.13
N PRO A 249 -60.33 -32.97 19.85
CA PRO A 249 -58.94 -33.05 19.40
C PRO A 249 -58.50 -31.89 18.48
N PHE A 250 -57.20 -31.58 18.55
CA PHE A 250 -56.25 -31.12 17.52
C PHE A 250 -56.69 -30.18 16.37
N MET A 251 -56.01 -29.03 16.28
CA MET A 251 -55.63 -28.42 15.00
C MET A 251 -54.21 -27.84 15.02
N SER A 252 -53.54 -28.03 13.88
CA SER A 252 -52.22 -27.58 13.46
C SER A 252 -52.09 -26.06 13.31
N ALA A 253 -50.87 -25.54 13.47
CA ALA A 253 -50.42 -24.34 12.78
C ALA A 253 -48.93 -24.48 12.39
N ARG A 254 -48.69 -24.47 11.08
CA ARG A 254 -47.39 -24.31 10.41
C ARG A 254 -47.53 -22.99 9.65
N ALA A 255 -46.69 -22.01 9.93
CA ALA A 255 -46.59 -20.79 9.15
C ALA A 255 -45.11 -20.47 8.92
N SER A 256 -44.81 -20.21 7.65
CA SER A 256 -43.64 -19.49 7.16
C SER A 256 -43.63 -18.05 7.65
#